data_AF-A0A5J4K4K1-F1
#
_entry.id   AF-A0A5J4K4K1-F1
#
_cell.length_a   1.000
_cell.length_b   1.000
_cell.length_c   1.000
_cell.angle_alpha   90.00
_cell.angle_beta   90.00
_cell.angle_gamma   90.00
#
_symmetry.space_group_name_H-M   'P 1'
#
loop_
_entity.id
_entity.type
_entity.pdbx_description
1 polymer ?
#
loop_
_entity_poly.entity_id
_entity_poly.type
_entity_poly.pdbx_seq_one_letter_code
_entity_poly.pdbx_strand_id
1 'polypeptide(L)'
;MLRYKERMSESEQEQSKTLPVSVVRFGLGKEIQLYPEELAVVKREEGEETRIPLAQIQRLILMPGDPNPAKLILLADLDENETVMLAEGMSNVRDFRAMLPRLRELAPHIQFDPPDMEEQLRQALNTRRAWTLTCYGAILLVCILLYLIYLLVAYIGSHHP
;
A
#
# COMPACT_ATOMS: atom_id res chain seq x y z
N MET A 1 -48.15 -30.43 1.69
CA MET A 1 -48.22 -28.98 1.98
C MET A 1 -46.95 -28.53 2.72
N LEU A 2 -45.77 -28.81 2.15
CA LEU A 2 -44.44 -28.63 2.78
C LEU A 2 -43.40 -28.29 1.69
N ARG A 3 -43.67 -27.29 0.85
CA ARG A 3 -42.76 -26.87 -0.24
C ARG A 3 -42.82 -25.37 -0.53
N TYR A 4 -43.07 -24.56 0.50
CA TYR A 4 -43.07 -23.10 0.37
C TYR A 4 -42.15 -22.38 1.36
N LYS A 5 -41.35 -23.12 2.13
CA LYS A 5 -40.45 -22.56 3.16
C LYS A 5 -38.96 -22.55 2.77
N GLU A 6 -38.63 -22.90 1.52
CA GLU A 6 -37.24 -22.95 1.03
C GLU A 6 -36.93 -21.89 -0.04
N ARG A 7 -37.82 -20.92 -0.28
CA ARG A 7 -37.56 -19.79 -1.21
C ARG A 7 -37.41 -18.43 -0.52
N MET A 8 -37.16 -18.44 0.79
CA MET A 8 -36.87 -17.23 1.58
C MET A 8 -35.44 -17.20 2.12
N SER A 9 -34.51 -18.00 1.58
CA SER A 9 -33.10 -18.02 2.01
C SER A 9 -32.08 -17.65 0.93
N GLU A 10 -32.51 -17.17 -0.24
CA GLU A 10 -31.60 -16.73 -1.32
C GLU A 10 -31.72 -15.23 -1.63
N SER A 11 -32.59 -14.48 -0.94
CA SER A 11 -32.82 -13.05 -1.19
C SER A 11 -32.22 -12.11 -0.13
N GLU A 12 -31.33 -12.61 0.73
CA GLU A 12 -30.56 -11.80 1.71
C GLU A 12 -29.04 -11.97 1.57
N GLN A 13 -28.56 -12.81 0.65
CA GLN A 13 -27.13 -12.96 0.33
C GLN A 13 -26.68 -12.16 -0.90
N GLU A 14 -27.58 -11.42 -1.54
CA GLU A 14 -27.23 -10.29 -2.40
C GLU A 14 -27.11 -9.02 -1.55
N GLN A 15 -26.20 -9.05 -0.57
CA GLN A 15 -25.58 -7.81 -0.09
C GLN A 15 -24.94 -7.19 -1.33
N SER A 16 -25.62 -6.18 -1.88
CA SER A 16 -25.18 -5.28 -2.95
C SER A 16 -23.69 -5.43 -3.23
N LYS A 17 -23.32 -5.96 -4.40
CA LYS A 17 -21.96 -5.86 -4.93
C LYS A 17 -21.66 -4.38 -5.24
N THR A 18 -21.63 -3.55 -4.21
CA THR A 18 -21.14 -2.19 -4.28
C THR A 18 -19.67 -2.32 -4.67
N LEU A 19 -19.31 -1.82 -5.84
CA LEU A 19 -17.91 -1.83 -6.27
C LEU A 19 -17.11 -0.93 -5.31
N PRO A 20 -15.88 -1.32 -4.93
CA PRO A 20 -15.03 -0.47 -4.10
C PRO A 20 -14.73 0.84 -4.82
N VAL A 21 -14.82 1.96 -4.08
CA VAL A 21 -14.52 3.32 -4.56
C VAL A 21 -13.04 3.45 -4.92
N SER A 22 -12.18 2.80 -4.13
CA SER A 22 -10.74 2.76 -4.36
C SER A 22 -10.18 1.44 -3.87
N VAL A 23 -9.19 0.90 -4.58
CA VAL A 23 -8.47 -0.31 -4.20
C VAL A 23 -6.98 -0.03 -4.21
N VAL A 24 -6.34 -0.27 -3.08
CA VAL A 24 -4.90 -0.08 -2.87
C VAL A 24 -4.27 -1.43 -2.60
N ARG A 25 -3.44 -1.91 -3.54
CA ARG A 25 -2.68 -3.14 -3.36
C ARG A 25 -1.40 -2.87 -2.61
N PHE A 26 -1.13 -3.59 -1.54
CA PHE A 26 0.12 -3.48 -0.82
C PHE A 26 0.72 -4.86 -0.52
N GLY A 27 1.91 -5.10 -1.08
CA GLY A 27 2.55 -6.41 -1.01
C GLY A 27 1.97 -7.42 -2.01
N LEU A 28 2.29 -8.70 -1.81
CA LEU A 28 1.98 -9.79 -2.74
C LEU A 28 0.55 -10.32 -2.62
N GLY A 29 -0.10 -10.11 -1.48
CA GLY A 29 -1.42 -10.68 -1.21
C GLY A 29 -2.34 -9.84 -0.32
N LYS A 30 -2.04 -8.56 -0.07
CA LYS A 30 -2.90 -7.70 0.76
C LYS A 30 -3.44 -6.51 -0.03
N GLU A 31 -4.71 -6.18 0.17
CA GLU A 31 -5.38 -5.07 -0.50
C GLU A 31 -6.27 -4.31 0.50
N ILE A 32 -6.27 -2.98 0.44
CA ILE A 32 -7.22 -2.12 1.14
C ILE A 32 -8.24 -1.73 0.10
N GLN A 33 -9.51 -1.91 0.43
CA GLN A 33 -10.64 -1.53 -0.41
C GLN A 33 -11.46 -0.52 0.36
N LEU A 34 -11.62 0.67 -0.22
CA LEU A 34 -12.45 1.72 0.33
C LEU A 34 -13.85 1.59 -0.27
N TYR A 35 -14.84 1.37 0.58
CA TYR A 35 -16.26 1.44 0.27
C TYR A 35 -16.84 2.77 0.78
N PRO A 36 -18.05 3.17 0.37
CA PRO A 36 -18.65 4.44 0.80
C PRO A 36 -18.77 4.58 2.33
N GLU A 37 -19.07 3.49 3.02
CA GLU A 37 -19.32 3.48 4.47
C GLU A 37 -18.30 2.63 5.26
N GLU A 38 -17.45 1.87 4.57
CA GLU A 38 -16.58 0.86 5.19
C GLU A 38 -15.18 0.88 4.56
N LEU A 39 -14.19 0.55 5.38
CA LEU A 39 -12.83 0.24 4.94
C LEU A 39 -12.59 -1.25 5.13
N ALA A 40 -12.32 -1.96 4.03
CA ALA A 40 -12.03 -3.38 4.06
C ALA A 40 -10.54 -3.63 3.82
N VAL A 41 -9.97 -4.56 4.58
CA VAL A 41 -8.63 -5.10 4.40
C VAL A 41 -8.77 -6.56 4.01
N VAL A 42 -8.31 -6.89 2.80
CA VAL A 42 -8.40 -8.24 2.25
C VAL A 42 -6.99 -8.84 2.19
N LYS A 43 -6.79 -9.96 2.88
CA LYS A 43 -5.60 -10.81 2.75
C LYS A 43 -5.93 -11.97 1.80
N ARG A 44 -5.59 -11.80 0.52
CA ARG A 44 -5.86 -12.78 -0.56
C ARG A 44 -5.28 -14.16 -0.30
N GLU A 45 -4.13 -14.25 0.37
CA GLU A 45 -3.48 -15.54 0.64
C GLU A 45 -4.19 -16.32 1.76
N GLU A 46 -4.72 -15.62 2.77
CA GLU A 46 -5.37 -16.22 3.94
C GLU A 46 -6.90 -16.33 3.77
N GLY A 47 -7.46 -15.67 2.75
CA GLY A 47 -8.91 -15.56 2.56
C GLY A 47 -9.59 -14.74 3.66
N GLU A 48 -8.81 -14.02 4.45
CA GLU A 48 -9.28 -13.23 5.58
C GLU A 48 -9.62 -11.81 5.13
N GLU A 49 -10.84 -11.37 5.44
CA GLU A 49 -11.33 -10.03 5.15
C GLU A 49 -11.78 -9.38 6.45
N THR A 50 -11.16 -8.25 6.78
CA THR A 50 -11.53 -7.42 7.92
C THR A 50 -12.23 -6.18 7.40
N ARG A 51 -13.49 -5.98 7.74
CA ARG A 51 -14.26 -4.77 7.40
C ARG A 51 -14.47 -3.92 8.62
N ILE A 52 -14.17 -2.64 8.50
CA ILE A 52 -14.31 -1.66 9.57
C ILE A 52 -15.19 -0.52 9.06
N PRO A 53 -16.33 -0.23 9.71
CA PRO A 53 -17.14 0.94 9.40
C PRO A 53 -16.34 2.23 9.51
N LEU A 54 -16.39 3.09 8.50
CA LEU A 54 -15.70 4.40 8.53
C LEU A 54 -16.18 5.27 9.69
N ALA A 55 -17.44 5.10 10.12
CA ALA A 55 -18.02 5.80 11.26
C ALA A 55 -17.32 5.46 12.60
N GLN A 56 -16.75 4.26 12.74
CA GLN A 56 -16.03 3.84 13.96
C GLN A 56 -14.59 4.33 13.99
N ILE A 57 -14.00 4.64 12.83
CA ILE A 57 -12.63 5.12 12.74
C ILE A 57 -12.59 6.57 13.23
N GLN A 58 -11.86 6.83 14.30
CA GLN A 58 -11.58 8.20 14.78
C GLN A 58 -10.31 8.76 14.16
N ARG A 59 -9.28 7.92 14.04
CA ARG A 59 -7.96 8.34 13.56
C ARG A 59 -7.30 7.27 12.71
N LEU A 60 -6.71 7.67 11.60
CA LEU A 60 -5.79 6.85 10.82
C LEU A 60 -4.36 7.26 11.13
N ILE A 61 -3.57 6.31 11.62
CA ILE A 61 -2.19 6.52 12.03
C ILE A 61 -1.27 5.84 11.01
N LEU A 62 -0.36 6.61 10.42
CA LEU A 62 0.66 6.11 9.50
C LEU A 62 2.02 6.16 10.18
N MET A 63 2.66 5.00 10.30
CA MET A 63 3.96 4.86 10.95
C MET A 63 4.97 4.17 10.03
N PRO A 64 6.27 4.49 10.15
CA PRO A 64 7.31 3.66 9.57
C PRO A 64 7.34 2.31 10.28
N GLY A 65 7.57 1.25 9.51
CA GLY A 65 7.72 -0.10 10.02
C GLY A 65 9.09 -0.34 10.65
N ASP A 66 9.13 -1.25 11.63
CA ASP A 66 10.34 -1.73 12.31
C ASP A 66 10.57 -3.19 11.88
N PRO A 67 11.76 -3.60 11.38
CA PRO A 67 13.04 -2.87 11.27
C PRO A 67 13.25 -2.13 9.95
N ASN A 68 12.29 -2.17 9.03
CA ASN A 68 12.45 -1.58 7.71
C ASN A 68 11.60 -0.30 7.57
N PRO A 69 12.18 0.89 7.75
CA PRO A 69 11.44 2.16 7.68
C PRO A 69 10.89 2.47 6.28
N ALA A 70 11.30 1.74 5.24
CA ALA A 70 10.73 1.85 3.90
C ALA A 70 9.37 1.13 3.77
N LYS A 71 9.01 0.28 4.74
CA LYS A 71 7.69 -0.32 4.87
C LYS A 71 6.85 0.60 5.76
N LEU A 72 5.62 0.92 5.34
CA LEU A 72 4.71 1.69 6.19
C LEU A 72 3.70 0.75 6.86
N ILE A 73 3.29 1.13 8.06
CA ILE A 73 2.23 0.49 8.84
C ILE A 73 1.08 1.48 8.91
N LEU A 74 -0.12 1.00 8.60
CA LEU A 74 -1.37 1.75 8.73
C LEU A 74 -2.18 1.16 9.89
N LEU A 75 -2.50 2.00 10.84
CA LEU A 75 -3.34 1.69 11.99
C LEU A 75 -4.62 2.52 11.92
N ALA A 76 -5.72 1.95 12.40
CA ALA A 76 -6.96 2.67 12.67
C ALA A 76 -7.22 2.66 14.17
N ASP A 77 -7.39 3.84 14.72
CA ASP A 77 -7.89 4.04 16.07
C ASP A 77 -9.41 4.11 16.01
N LEU A 78 -10.05 3.20 16.75
CA LEU A 78 -11.50 3.05 16.81
C LEU A 78 -12.08 3.80 18.02
N ASP A 79 -13.39 3.97 18.02
CA ASP A 79 -14.14 4.68 19.05
C ASP A 79 -14.10 4.04 20.45
N GLU A 80 -13.75 2.76 20.55
CA GLU A 80 -13.62 2.02 21.80
C GLU A 80 -12.19 2.03 22.40
N ASN A 81 -11.33 2.98 22.01
CA ASN A 81 -9.89 3.00 22.32
C ASN A 81 -9.16 1.73 21.84
N GLU A 82 -9.69 1.07 20.81
CA GLU A 82 -9.04 -0.07 20.17
C GLU A 82 -8.25 0.43 18.96
N THR A 83 -6.96 0.11 18.91
CA THR A 83 -6.13 0.38 17.74
C THR A 83 -5.95 -0.91 16.93
N VAL A 84 -6.51 -0.93 15.72
CA VAL A 84 -6.45 -2.07 14.80
C VAL A 84 -5.40 -1.81 13.73
N MET A 85 -4.54 -2.79 13.48
CA MET A 85 -3.58 -2.73 12.38
C MET A 85 -4.26 -3.10 11.06
N LEU A 86 -4.44 -2.10 10.18
CA LEU A 86 -5.07 -2.27 8.87
C LEU A 86 -4.11 -2.83 7.84
N ALA A 87 -2.88 -2.34 7.84
CA ALA A 87 -1.88 -2.76 6.88
C ALA A 87 -0.48 -2.73 7.49
N GLU A 88 0.29 -3.75 7.17
CA GLU A 88 1.70 -3.83 7.50
C GLU A 88 2.48 -4.03 6.20
N GLY A 89 3.61 -3.33 6.06
CA GLY A 89 4.46 -3.52 4.89
C GLY A 89 3.98 -2.78 3.65
N MET A 90 3.27 -1.66 3.82
CA MET A 90 2.70 -0.93 2.69
C MET A 90 3.80 -0.41 1.78
N SER A 91 3.91 -1.02 0.60
CA SER A 91 4.96 -0.75 -0.39
C SER A 91 4.46 0.10 -1.55
N ASN A 92 3.15 0.17 -1.76
CA ASN A 92 2.50 0.97 -2.80
C ASN A 92 1.93 2.28 -2.22
N VAL A 93 2.86 3.13 -1.82
CA VAL A 93 2.61 4.44 -1.22
C VAL A 93 1.86 5.37 -2.18
N ARG A 94 2.03 5.19 -3.50
CA ARG A 94 1.41 6.03 -4.53
C ARG A 94 -0.11 5.86 -4.55
N ASP A 95 -0.57 4.62 -4.60
CA ASP A 95 -2.00 4.35 -4.74
C ASP A 95 -2.73 4.66 -3.42
N PHE A 96 -2.09 4.44 -2.26
CA PHE A 96 -2.60 4.91 -0.98
C PHE A 96 -2.75 6.44 -0.92
N ARG A 97 -1.74 7.19 -1.40
CA ARG A 97 -1.81 8.65 -1.49
C ARG A 97 -2.99 9.11 -2.35
N ALA A 98 -3.28 8.42 -3.45
CA ALA A 98 -4.41 8.73 -4.32
C ALA A 98 -5.78 8.42 -3.67
N MET A 99 -5.81 7.54 -2.67
CA MET A 99 -7.02 7.19 -1.91
C MET A 99 -7.34 8.20 -0.80
N LEU A 100 -6.34 8.89 -0.23
CA LEU A 100 -6.54 9.84 0.88
C LEU A 100 -7.60 10.92 0.61
N PRO A 101 -7.65 11.58 -0.56
CA PRO A 101 -8.70 12.57 -0.85
C PRO A 101 -10.10 11.96 -0.80
N ARG A 102 -10.27 10.73 -1.31
CA ARG A 102 -11.55 10.00 -1.28
C ARG A 102 -11.97 9.65 0.13
N LEU A 103 -11.00 9.28 0.97
CA LEU A 103 -11.25 8.97 2.37
C LEU A 103 -11.69 10.23 3.14
N ARG A 104 -11.09 11.39 2.85
CA ARG A 104 -11.52 12.70 3.39
C ARG A 104 -12.91 13.12 2.91
N GLU A 105 -13.25 12.82 1.66
CA GLU A 105 -14.58 13.12 1.10
C GLU A 105 -15.68 12.27 1.75
N LEU A 106 -15.42 10.97 1.96
CA LEU A 106 -16.40 10.03 2.50
C LEU A 106 -16.54 10.14 4.03
N ALA A 107 -15.42 10.37 4.73
CA ALA A 107 -15.36 10.35 6.18
C ALA A 107 -14.59 11.57 6.72
N PRO A 108 -15.20 12.76 6.71
CA PRO A 108 -14.54 14.01 7.12
C PRO A 108 -14.22 14.06 8.62
N HIS A 109 -14.82 13.19 9.44
CA HIS A 109 -14.57 13.10 10.87
C HIS A 109 -13.24 12.40 11.21
N ILE A 110 -12.68 11.62 10.28
CA ILE A 110 -11.44 10.86 10.51
C ILE A 110 -10.25 11.82 10.57
N GLN A 111 -9.52 11.77 11.69
CA GLN A 111 -8.25 12.47 11.84
C GLN A 111 -7.12 11.68 11.18
N PHE A 112 -6.19 12.37 10.54
CA PHE A 112 -4.97 11.77 10.00
C PHE A 112 -3.81 12.10 10.92
N ASP A 113 -3.08 11.07 11.34
CA ASP A 113 -1.85 11.19 12.11
C ASP A 113 -0.73 10.50 11.32
N PRO A 114 0.22 11.26 10.75
CA PRO A 114 0.40 12.70 10.89
C PRO A 114 -0.63 13.52 10.09
N PRO A 115 -0.90 14.79 10.47
CA PRO A 115 -1.87 15.64 9.77
C PRO A 115 -1.50 15.87 8.30
N ASP A 116 -0.19 15.96 8.02
CA ASP A 116 0.39 16.09 6.68
C ASP A 116 0.77 14.73 6.06
N MET A 117 -0.06 13.70 6.31
CA MET A 117 0.17 12.32 5.82
C MET A 117 0.48 12.28 4.32
N GLU A 118 -0.18 13.10 3.50
CA GLU A 118 0.05 13.16 2.06
C GLU A 118 1.49 13.56 1.70
N GLU A 119 2.04 14.56 2.39
CA GLU A 119 3.40 15.04 2.15
C GLU A 119 4.43 14.02 2.65
N GLN A 120 4.16 13.31 3.76
CA GLN A 120 5.02 12.21 4.20
C GLN A 120 5.05 11.06 3.19
N LEU A 121 3.90 10.66 2.66
CA LEU A 121 3.82 9.64 1.60
C LEU A 121 4.57 10.11 0.34
N ARG A 122 4.48 11.39 0.00
CA ARG A 122 5.24 11.99 -1.12
C ARG A 122 6.74 11.95 -0.86
N GLN A 123 7.19 12.32 0.35
CA GLN A 123 8.60 12.28 0.73
C GLN A 123 9.14 10.85 0.70
N ALA A 124 8.38 9.87 1.22
CA ALA A 124 8.74 8.46 1.16
C ALA A 124 8.95 7.96 -0.28
N LEU A 125 8.05 8.35 -1.21
CA LEU A 125 8.18 8.03 -2.64
C LEU A 125 9.42 8.66 -3.27
N ASN A 126 9.69 9.92 -2.96
CA ASN A 126 10.84 10.65 -3.50
C ASN A 126 12.16 10.07 -3.00
N THR A 127 12.27 9.79 -1.70
CA THR A 127 13.44 9.15 -1.11
C THR A 127 13.69 7.80 -1.77
N ARG A 128 12.66 6.95 -1.90
CA ARG A 128 12.81 5.64 -2.55
C ARG A 128 13.29 5.76 -4.00
N ARG A 129 12.78 6.71 -4.77
CA ARG A 129 13.23 6.97 -6.16
C ARG A 129 14.69 7.42 -6.20
N ALA A 130 15.08 8.36 -5.35
CA ALA A 130 16.44 8.87 -5.29
C ALA A 130 17.45 7.74 -5.00
N TRP A 131 17.17 6.94 -3.97
CA TRP A 131 18.01 5.79 -3.61
C TRP A 131 18.11 4.74 -4.73
N THR A 132 16.99 4.47 -5.40
CA THR A 132 16.96 3.52 -6.52
C THR A 132 17.82 4.03 -7.68
N LEU A 133 17.71 5.33 -8.00
CA LEU A 133 18.50 5.97 -9.05
C LEU A 133 20.01 5.96 -8.73
N THR A 134 20.38 6.25 -7.49
CA THR A 134 21.79 6.25 -7.07
C THR A 134 22.39 4.84 -7.11
N CYS A 135 21.65 3.82 -6.64
CA CYS A 135 22.13 2.44 -6.66
C CYS A 135 22.30 1.91 -8.08
N TYR A 136 21.30 2.10 -8.95
CA TYR A 136 21.43 1.68 -10.36
C TYR A 136 22.50 2.49 -11.10
N GLY A 137 22.58 3.79 -10.85
CA GLY A 137 23.61 4.66 -11.43
C GLY A 137 25.03 4.22 -11.05
N ALA A 138 25.25 3.88 -9.77
CA ALA A 138 26.54 3.40 -9.29
C ALA A 138 26.93 2.06 -9.94
N ILE A 139 26.01 1.09 -10.03
CA ILE A 139 26.26 -0.21 -10.68
C ILE A 139 26.62 0.00 -12.15
N LEU A 140 25.84 0.82 -12.87
CA LEU A 140 26.07 1.10 -14.27
C LEU A 140 27.42 1.80 -14.50
N LEU A 141 27.80 2.74 -13.63
CA LEU A 141 29.09 3.42 -13.69
C LEU A 141 30.25 2.44 -13.48
N VAL A 142 30.13 1.51 -12.54
CA VAL A 142 31.12 0.45 -12.32
C VAL A 142 31.25 -0.44 -13.56
N CYS A 143 30.14 -0.85 -14.19
CA CYS A 143 30.17 -1.61 -15.44
C CYS A 143 30.88 -0.86 -16.56
N ILE A 144 30.59 0.44 -16.74
CA ILE A 144 31.27 1.29 -17.74
C ILE A 144 32.77 1.38 -17.44
N LEU A 145 33.14 1.60 -16.19
CA LEU A 145 34.54 1.72 -15.78
C LEU A 145 35.32 0.43 -16.07
N LEU A 146 34.76 -0.73 -15.73
CA LEU A 146 35.35 -2.03 -16.04
C LEU A 146 35.48 -2.27 -17.54
N TYR A 147 34.48 -1.87 -18.32
CA TYR A 147 34.53 -1.98 -19.77
C TYR A 147 35.63 -1.09 -20.39
N LEU A 148 35.80 0.13 -19.90
CA LEU A 148 36.88 1.02 -20.33
C LEU A 148 38.26 0.45 -19.98
N ILE A 149 38.43 -0.11 -18.77
CA ILE A 149 39.67 -0.78 -18.38
C ILE A 149 39.95 -1.97 -19.30
N TYR A 150 38.94 -2.79 -19.59
CA TYR A 150 39.08 -3.91 -20.53
C TYR A 150 39.53 -3.45 -21.91
N LEU A 151 38.91 -2.41 -22.47
CA LEU A 151 39.31 -1.85 -23.77
C LEU A 151 40.75 -1.33 -23.73
N LEU A 152 41.16 -0.69 -22.64
CA LEU A 152 42.51 -0.16 -22.48
C LEU A 152 43.56 -1.29 -22.42
N VAL A 153 43.28 -2.34 -21.66
CA VAL A 153 44.12 -3.55 -21.60
C VAL A 153 44.18 -4.24 -22.96
N ALA A 154 43.04 -4.42 -23.63
CA ALA A 154 42.98 -5.02 -24.96
C ALA A 154 43.76 -4.20 -25.99
N TYR A 155 43.67 -2.87 -25.93
CA TYR A 155 44.40 -1.95 -26.80
C TYR A 155 45.91 -2.01 -26.56
N ILE A 156 46.37 -2.00 -25.31
CA ILE A 156 47.80 -2.18 -25.00
C ILE A 156 48.26 -3.57 -25.46
N GLY A 157 47.49 -4.62 -25.19
CA GLY A 157 47.81 -5.99 -25.59
C GLY A 157 47.84 -6.19 -27.11
N SER A 158 47.04 -5.44 -27.88
CA SER A 158 47.10 -5.49 -29.35
C SER A 158 48.26 -4.68 -29.94
N HIS A 159 48.86 -3.76 -29.17
CA HIS A 159 49.99 -2.94 -29.59
C HIS A 159 51.36 -3.45 -29.09
N HIS A 160 51.39 -4.43 -28.20
CA HIS A 160 52.60 -5.15 -27.79
C HIS A 160 52.53 -6.62 -28.27
N PRO A 161 53.04 -6.93 -29.48
CA PRO A 161 53.32 -8.31 -29.89
C PRO A 161 54.51 -8.91 -29.11
#